data_AF-U5ED73-F1
#
_entry.id   AF-U5ED73-F1
#
_cell.length_a   1.000
_cell.length_b   1.000
_cell.length_c   1.000
_cell.angle_alpha   90.00
_cell.angle_beta   90.00
_cell.angle_gamma   90.00
#
_symmetry.space_group_name_H-M   'P 1'
#
loop_
_entity.id
_entity.type
_entity.pdbx_description
1 polymer ?
#
loop_
_entity_poly.entity_id
_entity_poly.type
_entity_poly.pdbx_seq_one_letter_code
_entity_poly.pdbx_strand_id
1 'polypeptide(L)'
;MAVTAQNPDTRPYRFDERLRMIPVDPESLAARVAVADPRDFGGLRRLGIALMLLGRHDEALDRLDQALELADTERRRITVWINLADVYRYQGEPAPAEILYRRALDASRALDPELVSFAAHHLGKSLAEQHRPEEAQELLNEAMRLRVADGDAELIESTRAALEHLDELALPLPPAVAALLGPAPAWSGAHAGRGGNLVRAGRYYVKRGPRAVAEHDRLNWLRGSAIPVPVVAAFAEDVLVLADADAAALAERTTAEAAAVGERMGQTLRALHALPVTGCPFDGRLDVTLAQARRNVVEELVDAADFDPDHRDLTPAAILERLRTERPDREDTVVAHGDFTPGNVLDNGVLLDVGALGTADRYRDLALAERDLAEDFGPAAVTAFFTAYGLTAPDRAKLDYYRLLDELF
;
A
#
# COMPACT_ATOMS: atom_id res chain seq x y z
N MET A 1 -32.10 -7.90 -0.30
CA MET A 1 -31.97 -9.37 -0.46
C MET A 1 -30.55 -9.76 -0.07
N ALA A 2 -30.35 -10.91 0.58
CA ALA A 2 -29.03 -11.32 1.05
C ALA A 2 -28.03 -11.43 -0.12
N VAL A 3 -26.93 -10.68 -0.04
CA VAL A 3 -25.86 -10.68 -1.05
C VAL A 3 -25.25 -12.08 -1.19
N THR A 4 -25.23 -12.85 -0.11
CA THR A 4 -24.75 -14.24 -0.06
C THR A 4 -25.90 -15.22 0.24
N ALA A 5 -26.40 -15.84 -0.84
CA ALA A 5 -27.24 -17.04 -0.95
C ALA A 5 -28.78 -16.94 -0.77
N GLN A 6 -29.49 -17.72 -1.61
CA GLN A 6 -30.90 -18.12 -1.48
C GLN A 6 -31.09 -19.30 -0.50
N ASN A 7 -30.01 -20.02 -0.16
CA ASN A 7 -30.00 -21.19 0.72
C ASN A 7 -28.78 -21.14 1.66
N PRO A 8 -28.95 -21.17 2.99
CA PRO A 8 -27.84 -21.06 3.97
C PRO A 8 -26.76 -22.15 3.87
N ASP A 9 -27.05 -23.30 3.23
CA ASP A 9 -26.15 -24.46 3.19
C ASP A 9 -25.16 -24.48 2.00
N THR A 10 -25.22 -23.52 1.08
CA THR A 10 -24.29 -23.46 -0.07
C THR A 10 -23.40 -22.23 -0.03
N ARG A 11 -22.08 -22.45 0.13
CA ARG A 11 -21.07 -21.38 0.07
C ARG A 11 -21.07 -20.72 -1.32
N PRO A 12 -21.02 -19.38 -1.42
CA PRO A 12 -20.99 -18.69 -2.71
C PRO A 12 -19.61 -18.77 -3.41
N TYR A 13 -18.65 -19.45 -2.81
CA TYR A 13 -17.28 -19.60 -3.28
C TYR A 13 -16.78 -21.05 -3.13
N ARG A 14 -15.74 -21.37 -3.88
CA ARG A 14 -14.88 -22.56 -3.76
C ARG A 14 -13.44 -22.12 -3.58
N PHE A 15 -12.52 -23.04 -3.29
CA PHE A 15 -11.09 -22.73 -3.23
C PHE A 15 -10.40 -23.04 -4.57
N ASP A 16 -9.45 -22.20 -4.97
CA ASP A 16 -8.49 -22.49 -6.04
C ASP A 16 -7.32 -23.36 -5.52
N GLU A 17 -6.38 -23.72 -6.40
CA GLU A 17 -5.21 -24.54 -6.08
C GLU A 17 -4.30 -23.90 -5.01
N ARG A 18 -4.45 -22.60 -4.77
CA ARG A 18 -3.69 -21.82 -3.78
C ARG A 18 -4.52 -21.49 -2.56
N LEU A 19 -5.63 -22.21 -2.38
CA LEU A 19 -6.56 -22.07 -1.26
C LEU A 19 -7.16 -20.65 -1.17
N ARG A 20 -7.27 -19.92 -2.29
CA ARG A 20 -8.01 -18.65 -2.35
C ARG A 20 -9.47 -18.91 -2.72
N MET A 21 -10.36 -18.17 -2.09
CA MET A 21 -11.79 -18.19 -2.37
C MET A 21 -12.06 -17.57 -3.75
N ILE A 22 -12.75 -18.32 -4.60
CA ILE A 22 -13.19 -17.86 -5.92
C ILE A 22 -14.70 -18.13 -6.07
N PRO A 23 -15.45 -17.25 -6.74
CA PRO A 23 -16.90 -17.39 -6.85
C PRO A 23 -17.27 -18.66 -7.63
N VAL A 24 -18.30 -19.38 -7.16
CA VAL A 24 -18.84 -20.56 -7.87
C VAL A 24 -19.62 -20.13 -9.12
N ASP A 25 -20.35 -19.02 -9.01
CA ASP A 25 -21.14 -18.42 -10.07
C ASP A 25 -20.89 -16.89 -10.07
N PRO A 26 -19.88 -16.41 -10.83
CA PRO A 26 -19.51 -15.01 -10.88
C PRO A 26 -20.65 -14.11 -11.42
N GLU A 27 -21.41 -14.59 -12.40
CA GLU A 27 -22.48 -13.81 -13.04
C GLU A 27 -23.64 -13.55 -12.07
N SER A 28 -24.11 -14.60 -11.39
CA SER A 28 -25.17 -14.47 -10.37
C SER A 28 -24.71 -13.65 -9.16
N LEU A 29 -23.43 -13.76 -8.78
CA LEU A 29 -22.86 -12.93 -7.72
C LEU A 29 -22.84 -11.45 -8.15
N ALA A 30 -22.39 -11.15 -9.37
CA ALA A 30 -22.37 -9.79 -9.92
C ALA A 30 -23.78 -9.18 -9.99
N ALA A 31 -24.78 -9.96 -10.43
CA ALA A 31 -26.18 -9.52 -10.47
C ALA A 31 -26.72 -9.16 -9.07
N ARG A 32 -26.37 -9.93 -8.03
CA ARG A 32 -26.76 -9.64 -6.64
C ARG A 32 -26.06 -8.41 -6.08
N VAL A 33 -24.77 -8.25 -6.37
CA VAL A 33 -23.99 -7.07 -5.98
C VAL A 33 -24.58 -5.81 -6.60
N ALA A 34 -24.99 -5.85 -7.87
CA ALA A 34 -25.52 -4.69 -8.59
C ALA A 34 -26.82 -4.11 -7.99
N VAL A 35 -27.60 -4.91 -7.24
CA VAL A 35 -28.87 -4.47 -6.62
C VAL A 35 -28.77 -4.35 -5.10
N ALA A 36 -27.59 -4.54 -4.51
CA ALA A 36 -27.38 -4.50 -3.06
C ALA A 36 -27.12 -3.07 -2.57
N ASP A 37 -27.99 -2.55 -1.70
CA ASP A 37 -27.77 -1.30 -0.94
C ASP A 37 -27.94 -1.55 0.58
N PRO A 38 -27.08 -2.39 1.19
CA PRO A 38 -27.12 -2.59 2.64
C PRO A 38 -26.55 -1.36 3.36
N ARG A 39 -27.14 -1.03 4.50
CA ARG A 39 -26.66 0.04 5.41
C ARG A 39 -26.38 -0.47 6.83
N ASP A 40 -26.56 -1.76 7.05
CA ASP A 40 -26.26 -2.44 8.30
C ASP A 40 -24.88 -3.12 8.23
N PHE A 41 -24.24 -3.26 9.39
CA PHE A 41 -22.93 -3.90 9.52
C PHE A 41 -22.83 -5.24 8.77
N GLY A 42 -23.80 -6.13 8.99
CA GLY A 42 -23.77 -7.47 8.40
C GLY A 42 -23.93 -7.46 6.89
N GLY A 43 -24.79 -6.59 6.35
CA GLY A 43 -24.99 -6.42 4.92
C GLY A 43 -23.76 -5.84 4.22
N LEU A 44 -23.17 -4.78 4.77
CA LEU A 44 -21.95 -4.15 4.25
C LEU A 44 -20.77 -5.12 4.23
N ARG A 45 -20.54 -5.86 5.33
CA ARG A 45 -19.47 -6.88 5.40
C ARG A 45 -19.63 -7.96 4.34
N ARG A 46 -20.85 -8.48 4.13
CA ARG A 46 -21.11 -9.49 3.09
C ARG A 46 -20.94 -8.94 1.68
N LEU A 47 -21.32 -7.69 1.46
CA LEU A 47 -21.12 -7.01 0.17
C LEU A 47 -19.64 -6.83 -0.14
N GLY A 48 -18.83 -6.43 0.86
CA GLY A 48 -17.38 -6.36 0.75
C GLY A 48 -16.74 -7.69 0.32
N ILE A 49 -17.09 -8.79 0.99
CA ILE A 49 -16.60 -10.14 0.60
C ILE A 49 -17.01 -10.48 -0.84
N ALA A 50 -18.26 -10.22 -1.23
CA ALA A 50 -18.75 -10.51 -2.58
C ALA A 50 -18.01 -9.70 -3.66
N LEU A 51 -17.73 -8.42 -3.39
CA LEU A 51 -16.95 -7.55 -4.28
C LEU A 51 -15.50 -8.04 -4.42
N MET A 52 -14.88 -8.46 -3.32
CA MET A 52 -13.54 -9.06 -3.33
C MET A 52 -13.49 -10.33 -4.20
N LEU A 53 -14.46 -11.23 -4.06
CA LEU A 53 -14.54 -12.44 -4.89
C LEU A 53 -14.69 -12.14 -6.39
N LEU A 54 -15.26 -10.98 -6.74
CA LEU A 54 -15.39 -10.51 -8.12
C LEU A 54 -14.16 -9.72 -8.61
N GLY A 55 -13.12 -9.56 -7.79
CA GLY A 55 -11.94 -8.75 -8.09
C GLY A 55 -12.17 -7.24 -8.03
N ARG A 56 -13.32 -6.79 -7.51
CA ARG A 56 -13.69 -5.37 -7.37
C ARG A 56 -13.15 -4.84 -6.03
N HIS A 57 -11.84 -4.83 -5.88
CA HIS A 57 -11.16 -4.61 -4.59
C HIS A 57 -11.42 -3.21 -4.00
N ASP A 58 -11.35 -2.15 -4.81
CA ASP A 58 -11.56 -0.77 -4.30
C ASP A 58 -12.97 -0.59 -3.73
N GLU A 59 -13.97 -1.15 -4.41
CA GLU A 59 -15.35 -1.12 -3.91
C GLU A 59 -15.53 -2.02 -2.70
N ALA A 60 -14.82 -3.14 -2.62
CA ALA A 60 -14.84 -4.01 -1.45
C ALA A 60 -14.30 -3.28 -0.20
N LEU A 61 -13.17 -2.59 -0.34
CA LEU A 61 -12.57 -1.77 0.72
C LEU A 61 -13.56 -0.68 1.16
N ASP A 62 -14.17 0.06 0.24
CA ASP A 62 -15.16 1.08 0.61
C ASP A 62 -16.36 0.53 1.41
N ARG A 63 -16.83 -0.68 1.10
CA ARG A 63 -17.95 -1.29 1.85
C ARG A 63 -17.49 -1.81 3.20
N LEU A 64 -16.25 -2.28 3.31
CA LEU A 64 -15.67 -2.74 4.57
C LEU A 64 -15.28 -1.58 5.49
N ASP A 65 -14.83 -0.44 4.96
CA ASP A 65 -14.67 0.82 5.68
C ASP A 65 -15.97 1.21 6.39
N GLN A 66 -17.08 1.22 5.65
CA GLN A 66 -18.42 1.51 6.20
C GLN A 66 -18.83 0.48 7.26
N ALA A 67 -18.48 -0.80 7.08
CA ALA A 67 -18.73 -1.82 8.09
C ALA A 67 -17.87 -1.60 9.35
N LEU A 68 -16.62 -1.15 9.20
CA LEU A 68 -15.73 -0.86 10.32
C LEU A 68 -16.22 0.35 11.12
N GLU A 69 -16.69 1.41 10.45
CA GLU A 69 -17.32 2.58 11.07
C GLU A 69 -18.58 2.20 11.89
N LEU A 70 -19.30 1.14 11.49
CA LEU A 70 -20.46 0.60 12.22
C LEU A 70 -20.12 -0.45 13.28
N ALA A 71 -18.84 -0.82 13.44
CA ALA A 71 -18.42 -1.87 14.36
C ALA A 71 -18.43 -1.36 15.82
N ASP A 72 -19.49 -1.72 16.54
CA ASP A 72 -19.76 -1.38 17.95
C ASP A 72 -19.13 -2.34 18.97
N THR A 73 -18.50 -3.42 18.50
CA THR A 73 -17.87 -4.43 19.36
C THR A 73 -16.51 -4.85 18.82
N GLU A 74 -15.61 -5.24 19.72
CA GLU A 74 -14.26 -5.66 19.36
C GLU A 74 -14.27 -6.89 18.43
N ARG A 75 -15.17 -7.85 18.71
CA ARG A 75 -15.40 -8.99 17.81
C ARG A 75 -15.75 -8.55 16.39
N ARG A 76 -16.62 -7.55 16.23
CA ARG A 76 -17.00 -7.04 14.90
C ARG A 76 -15.82 -6.39 14.20
N ARG A 77 -15.02 -5.57 14.90
CA ARG A 77 -13.80 -4.97 14.35
C ARG A 77 -12.83 -6.03 13.85
N ILE A 78 -12.53 -7.04 14.66
CA ILE A 78 -11.66 -8.17 14.29
C ILE A 78 -12.14 -8.84 13.01
N THR A 79 -13.44 -9.12 12.89
CA THR A 79 -13.98 -9.77 11.67
C THR A 79 -13.95 -8.87 10.43
N VAL A 80 -13.87 -7.55 10.58
CA VAL A 80 -13.70 -6.62 9.47
C VAL A 80 -12.22 -6.44 9.12
N TRP A 81 -11.32 -6.36 10.10
CA TRP A 81 -9.87 -6.33 9.85
C TRP A 81 -9.41 -7.57 9.09
N ILE A 82 -9.87 -8.78 9.45
CA ILE A 82 -9.57 -10.02 8.70
C ILE A 82 -10.05 -9.91 7.25
N ASN A 83 -11.25 -9.36 7.03
CA ASN A 83 -11.81 -9.22 5.68
C ASN A 83 -11.05 -8.16 4.86
N LEU A 84 -10.74 -7.01 5.44
CA LEU A 84 -9.92 -5.96 4.79
C LEU A 84 -8.55 -6.52 4.43
N ALA A 85 -7.92 -7.26 5.35
CA ALA A 85 -6.66 -7.95 5.11
C ALA A 85 -6.77 -8.98 3.97
N ASP A 86 -7.86 -9.75 3.91
CA ASP A 86 -8.15 -10.62 2.76
C ASP A 86 -8.27 -9.80 1.46
N VAL A 87 -8.95 -8.64 1.45
CA VAL A 87 -9.01 -7.81 0.23
C VAL A 87 -7.62 -7.37 -0.22
N TYR A 88 -6.80 -6.83 0.69
CA TYR A 88 -5.43 -6.42 0.36
C TYR A 88 -4.57 -7.59 -0.10
N ARG A 89 -4.69 -8.76 0.55
CA ARG A 89 -3.99 -9.98 0.14
C ARG A 89 -4.36 -10.42 -1.27
N TYR A 90 -5.64 -10.37 -1.64
CA TYR A 90 -6.10 -10.74 -2.99
C TYR A 90 -5.72 -9.70 -4.04
N GLN A 91 -5.65 -8.44 -3.62
CA GLN A 91 -5.20 -7.33 -4.45
C GLN A 91 -3.67 -7.37 -4.69
N GLY A 92 -2.90 -8.05 -3.84
CA GLY A 92 -1.44 -8.15 -3.93
C GLY A 92 -0.71 -7.08 -3.10
N GLU A 93 -1.32 -6.58 -2.02
CA GLU A 93 -0.79 -5.59 -1.09
C GLU A 93 -0.49 -6.25 0.27
N PRO A 94 0.64 -6.96 0.43
CA PRO A 94 0.91 -7.76 1.62
C PRO A 94 1.15 -6.90 2.87
N ALA A 95 1.66 -5.67 2.74
CA ALA A 95 1.95 -4.79 3.86
C ALA A 95 0.69 -4.40 4.68
N PRO A 96 -0.34 -3.75 4.09
CA PRO A 96 -1.57 -3.46 4.83
C PRO A 96 -2.29 -4.75 5.26
N ALA A 97 -2.23 -5.83 4.47
CA ALA A 97 -2.78 -7.11 4.86
C ALA A 97 -2.15 -7.65 6.15
N GLU A 98 -0.83 -7.64 6.26
CA GLU A 98 -0.11 -8.10 7.45
C GLU A 98 -0.41 -7.25 8.67
N ILE A 99 -0.44 -5.91 8.55
CA ILE A 99 -0.80 -4.99 9.65
C ILE A 99 -2.18 -5.36 10.22
N LEU A 100 -3.17 -5.51 9.34
CA LEU A 100 -4.55 -5.80 9.73
C LEU A 100 -4.71 -7.20 10.31
N TYR A 101 -4.06 -8.22 9.74
CA TYR A 101 -4.08 -9.57 10.28
C TYR A 101 -3.41 -9.67 11.65
N ARG A 102 -2.24 -9.04 11.83
CA ARG A 102 -1.55 -9.03 13.13
C ARG A 102 -2.39 -8.32 14.18
N ARG A 103 -3.00 -7.17 13.84
CA ARG A 103 -3.95 -6.48 14.74
C ARG A 103 -5.12 -7.38 15.12
N ALA A 104 -5.75 -8.02 14.13
CA ALA A 104 -6.86 -8.94 14.36
C ALA A 104 -6.45 -10.11 15.27
N LEU A 105 -5.25 -10.67 15.08
CA LEU A 105 -4.71 -11.73 15.90
C LEU A 105 -4.47 -11.27 17.34
N ASP A 106 -3.80 -10.13 17.54
CA ASP A 106 -3.50 -9.62 18.88
C ASP A 106 -4.78 -9.25 19.65
N ALA A 107 -5.74 -8.60 19.01
CA ALA A 107 -7.04 -8.31 19.62
C ALA A 107 -7.84 -9.58 19.94
N SER A 108 -7.77 -10.61 19.08
CA SER A 108 -8.50 -11.87 19.28
C SER A 108 -8.03 -12.65 20.51
N ARG A 109 -6.73 -12.56 20.87
CA ARG A 109 -6.14 -13.25 22.02
C ARG A 109 -6.78 -12.87 23.36
N ALA A 110 -7.31 -11.65 23.45
CA ALA A 110 -8.00 -11.16 24.65
C ALA A 110 -9.48 -11.56 24.72
N LEU A 111 -10.06 -12.12 23.65
CA LEU A 111 -11.50 -12.40 23.54
C LEU A 111 -11.82 -13.89 23.63
N ASP A 112 -11.43 -14.67 22.61
CA ASP A 112 -11.72 -16.11 22.59
C ASP A 112 -10.82 -16.90 21.62
N PRO A 113 -10.63 -18.21 21.90
CA PRO A 113 -9.84 -19.12 21.07
C PRO A 113 -10.29 -19.26 19.61
N GLU A 114 -11.58 -19.12 19.32
CA GLU A 114 -12.13 -19.30 17.98
C GLU A 114 -11.59 -18.21 17.05
N LEU A 115 -11.68 -16.94 17.47
CA LEU A 115 -11.16 -15.79 16.73
C LEU A 115 -9.64 -15.88 16.52
N VAL A 116 -8.89 -16.34 17.53
CA VAL A 116 -7.44 -16.56 17.39
C VAL A 116 -7.17 -17.57 16.28
N SER A 117 -7.93 -18.67 16.23
CA SER A 117 -7.75 -19.70 15.21
C SER A 117 -8.05 -19.19 13.80
N PHE A 118 -8.99 -18.26 13.64
CA PHE A 118 -9.28 -17.61 12.36
C PHE A 118 -8.15 -16.64 11.97
N ALA A 119 -7.79 -15.70 12.84
CA ALA A 119 -6.77 -14.69 12.55
C ALA A 119 -5.41 -15.33 12.25
N ALA A 120 -4.97 -16.31 13.07
CA ALA A 120 -3.71 -17.01 12.87
C ALA A 120 -3.68 -17.80 11.55
N HIS A 121 -4.79 -18.46 11.18
CA HIS A 121 -4.86 -19.18 9.91
C HIS A 121 -4.74 -18.26 8.69
N HIS A 122 -5.45 -17.13 8.69
CA HIS A 122 -5.40 -16.20 7.57
C HIS A 122 -4.04 -15.50 7.48
N LEU A 123 -3.46 -15.07 8.60
CA LEU A 123 -2.10 -14.51 8.63
C LEU A 123 -1.07 -15.53 8.15
N GLY A 124 -1.16 -16.78 8.61
CA GLY A 124 -0.24 -17.85 8.20
C GLY A 124 -0.26 -18.07 6.69
N LYS A 125 -1.44 -18.11 6.06
CA LYS A 125 -1.53 -18.19 4.59
C LYS A 125 -0.94 -16.97 3.89
N SER A 126 -1.20 -15.76 4.42
CA SER A 126 -0.63 -14.52 3.88
C SER A 126 0.90 -14.52 3.91
N LEU A 127 1.49 -15.01 5.01
CA LEU A 127 2.95 -15.11 5.16
C LEU A 127 3.56 -16.20 4.26
N ALA A 128 2.85 -17.32 4.07
CA ALA A 128 3.27 -18.37 3.13
C ALA A 128 3.34 -17.84 1.69
N GLU A 129 2.34 -17.07 1.25
CA GLU A 129 2.33 -16.42 -0.07
C GLU A 129 3.53 -15.46 -0.27
N GLN A 130 4.09 -14.93 0.82
CA GLN A 130 5.23 -14.00 0.87
C GLN A 130 6.59 -14.70 1.06
N HIS A 131 6.69 -16.01 0.85
CA HIS A 131 7.94 -16.77 1.04
C HIS A 131 8.48 -16.75 2.49
N ARG A 132 7.58 -16.67 3.49
CA ARG A 132 7.91 -16.77 4.94
C ARG A 132 7.30 -18.04 5.57
N PRO A 133 7.71 -19.25 5.13
CA PRO A 133 7.06 -20.50 5.52
C PRO A 133 7.24 -20.84 7.00
N GLU A 134 8.35 -20.48 7.64
CA GLU A 134 8.60 -20.79 9.06
C GLU A 134 7.57 -20.09 9.97
N GLU A 135 7.42 -18.77 9.83
CA GLU A 135 6.41 -18.01 10.58
C GLU A 135 4.98 -18.44 10.22
N ALA A 136 4.73 -18.73 8.94
CA ALA A 136 3.44 -19.24 8.50
C ALA A 136 3.08 -20.57 9.18
N GLN A 137 4.04 -21.49 9.30
CA GLN A 137 3.86 -22.79 9.91
C GLN A 137 3.58 -22.67 11.42
N GLU A 138 4.26 -21.77 12.13
CA GLU A 138 3.99 -21.51 13.55
C GLU A 138 2.54 -21.09 13.79
N LEU A 139 2.04 -20.12 13.01
CA LEU A 139 0.67 -19.61 13.12
C LEU A 139 -0.37 -20.65 12.70
N LEU A 140 -0.11 -21.41 11.64
CA LEU A 140 -1.01 -22.47 11.19
C LEU A 140 -1.08 -23.62 12.21
N ASN A 141 0.03 -23.96 12.87
CA ASN A 141 0.04 -24.92 13.97
C ASN A 141 -0.73 -24.40 15.20
N GLU A 142 -0.62 -23.11 15.52
CA GLU A 142 -1.45 -22.48 16.56
C GLU A 142 -2.94 -22.61 16.21
N ALA A 143 -3.33 -22.24 15.00
CA ALA A 143 -4.71 -22.36 14.53
C ALA A 143 -5.21 -23.82 14.55
N MET A 144 -4.38 -24.78 14.12
CA MET A 144 -4.71 -26.21 14.11
C MET A 144 -5.03 -26.71 15.52
N ARG A 145 -4.18 -26.39 16.51
CA ARG A 145 -4.38 -26.81 17.90
C ARG A 145 -5.70 -26.31 18.46
N LEU A 146 -6.08 -25.06 18.17
CA LEU A 146 -7.33 -24.46 18.63
C LEU A 146 -8.54 -25.09 17.94
N ARG A 147 -8.48 -25.31 16.63
CA ARG A 147 -9.56 -25.94 15.84
C ARG A 147 -9.79 -27.40 16.24
N VAL A 148 -8.73 -28.15 16.56
CA VAL A 148 -8.84 -29.53 17.08
C VAL A 148 -9.50 -29.55 18.46
N ALA A 149 -9.19 -28.57 19.32
CA ALA A 149 -9.82 -28.47 20.63
C ALA A 149 -11.32 -28.10 20.53
N ASP A 150 -11.71 -27.30 19.54
CA ASP A 150 -13.09 -26.91 19.25
C ASP A 150 -13.88 -28.03 18.55
N GLY A 151 -13.22 -28.83 17.70
CA GLY A 151 -13.81 -29.99 17.03
C GLY A 151 -14.47 -29.69 15.67
N ASP A 152 -14.25 -28.50 15.10
CA ASP A 152 -14.74 -28.15 13.76
C ASP A 152 -13.94 -28.88 12.66
N ALA A 153 -14.49 -29.99 12.18
CA ALA A 153 -13.87 -30.84 11.16
C ALA A 153 -13.52 -30.08 9.87
N GLU A 154 -14.32 -29.09 9.49
CA GLU A 154 -14.10 -28.33 8.26
C GLU A 154 -12.94 -27.34 8.40
N LEU A 155 -12.87 -26.63 9.53
CA LEU A 155 -11.75 -25.75 9.82
C LEU A 155 -10.44 -26.51 10.02
N ILE A 156 -10.49 -27.71 10.64
CA ILE A 156 -9.33 -28.60 10.77
C ILE A 156 -8.82 -29.00 9.38
N GLU A 157 -9.71 -29.44 8.47
CA GLU A 157 -9.36 -29.78 7.09
C GLU A 157 -8.69 -28.61 6.37
N SER A 158 -9.28 -27.43 6.49
CA SER A 158 -8.74 -26.21 5.87
C SER A 158 -7.33 -25.86 6.36
N THR A 159 -7.04 -25.98 7.66
CA THR A 159 -5.67 -25.72 8.17
C THR A 159 -4.71 -26.81 7.75
N ARG A 160 -5.14 -28.07 7.70
CA ARG A 160 -4.28 -29.18 7.30
C ARG A 160 -3.83 -29.04 5.86
N ALA A 161 -4.76 -28.74 4.95
CA ALA A 161 -4.43 -28.47 3.56
C ALA A 161 -3.42 -27.32 3.42
N ALA A 162 -3.56 -26.25 4.21
CA ALA A 162 -2.59 -25.14 4.20
C ALA A 162 -1.20 -25.54 4.71
N LEU A 163 -1.12 -26.42 5.72
CA LEU A 163 0.16 -26.96 6.23
C LEU A 163 0.82 -27.95 5.28
N GLU A 164 0.03 -28.81 4.62
CA GLU A 164 0.53 -29.81 3.66
C GLU A 164 1.07 -29.18 2.38
N HIS A 165 0.47 -28.06 1.94
CA HIS A 165 0.82 -27.35 0.70
C HIS A 165 1.54 -26.02 0.95
N LEU A 166 2.21 -25.86 2.09
CA LEU A 166 2.77 -24.58 2.52
C LEU A 166 3.74 -23.96 1.51
N ASP A 167 4.65 -24.78 0.96
CA ASP A 167 5.64 -24.34 -0.03
C ASP A 167 4.99 -23.98 -1.37
N GLU A 168 3.82 -24.56 -1.68
CA GLU A 168 3.07 -24.31 -2.91
C GLU A 168 2.22 -23.04 -2.84
N LEU A 169 1.99 -22.50 -1.63
CA LEU A 169 1.29 -21.22 -1.45
C LEU A 169 2.14 -20.03 -1.89
N ALA A 170 3.46 -20.16 -1.80
CA ALA A 170 4.41 -19.12 -2.17
C ALA A 170 4.15 -18.62 -3.60
N LEU A 171 4.00 -17.30 -3.76
CA LEU A 171 3.71 -16.71 -5.07
C LEU A 171 4.92 -16.88 -6.01
N PRO A 172 4.81 -17.65 -7.11
CA PRO A 172 5.94 -17.82 -8.03
C PRO A 172 6.25 -16.51 -8.75
N LEU A 173 7.50 -16.38 -9.21
CA LEU A 173 7.88 -15.31 -10.13
C LEU A 173 7.37 -15.64 -11.55
N PRO A 174 6.86 -14.65 -12.31
CA PRO A 174 6.50 -14.85 -13.71
C PRO A 174 7.69 -15.40 -14.52
N PRO A 175 7.48 -16.28 -15.53
CA PRO A 175 8.57 -16.93 -16.27
C PRO A 175 9.61 -15.96 -16.85
N ALA A 176 9.18 -14.79 -17.33
CA ALA A 176 10.07 -13.76 -17.85
C ALA A 176 10.99 -13.17 -16.78
N VAL A 177 10.49 -12.98 -15.55
CA VAL A 177 11.26 -12.49 -14.41
C VAL A 177 12.19 -13.56 -13.88
N ALA A 178 11.71 -14.81 -13.77
CA ALA A 178 12.54 -15.95 -13.37
C ALA A 178 13.72 -16.18 -14.34
N ALA A 179 13.50 -16.01 -15.65
CA ALA A 179 14.56 -16.10 -16.65
C ALA A 179 15.63 -15.00 -16.49
N LEU A 180 15.24 -13.80 -16.04
CA LEU A 180 16.15 -12.67 -15.80
C LEU A 180 16.96 -12.85 -14.51
N LEU A 181 16.31 -13.26 -13.42
CA LEU A 181 16.91 -13.33 -12.08
C LEU A 181 17.60 -14.68 -11.80
N GLY A 182 17.29 -15.72 -12.60
CA GLY A 182 17.72 -17.09 -12.36
C GLY A 182 16.73 -17.89 -11.49
N PRO A 183 16.93 -19.22 -11.37
CA PRO A 183 15.99 -20.12 -10.70
C PRO A 183 15.97 -19.99 -9.17
N ALA A 184 17.01 -19.41 -8.57
CA ALA A 184 17.13 -19.19 -7.13
C ALA A 184 17.82 -17.84 -6.88
N PRO A 185 17.12 -16.71 -7.09
CA PRO A 185 17.67 -15.39 -6.85
C PRO A 185 18.08 -15.24 -5.38
N ALA A 186 19.28 -14.70 -5.15
CA ALA A 186 19.72 -14.33 -3.82
C ALA A 186 19.07 -12.99 -3.44
N TRP A 187 18.12 -13.05 -2.51
CA TRP A 187 17.42 -11.87 -2.01
C TRP A 187 18.23 -11.19 -0.90
N SER A 188 18.38 -9.88 -0.99
CA SER A 188 18.91 -9.05 0.10
C SER A 188 17.82 -8.16 0.65
N GLY A 189 17.62 -8.23 1.97
CA GLY A 189 16.76 -7.32 2.74
C GLY A 189 17.41 -5.98 3.05
N ALA A 190 18.66 -5.74 2.62
CA ALA A 190 19.38 -4.49 2.91
C ALA A 190 18.69 -3.25 2.33
N HIS A 191 17.71 -3.41 1.44
CA HIS A 191 16.94 -2.33 0.81
C HIS A 191 15.43 -2.68 0.83
N ALA A 192 14.97 -3.35 1.89
CA ALA A 192 13.54 -3.59 2.08
C ALA A 192 12.84 -2.25 2.33
N GLY A 193 12.10 -1.76 1.33
CA GLY A 193 11.21 -0.61 1.52
C GLY A 193 10.15 -0.91 2.59
N ARG A 194 9.51 0.13 3.14
CA ARG A 194 8.40 -0.02 4.11
C ARG A 194 7.35 -0.97 3.50
N GLY A 195 7.22 -2.18 4.04
CA GLY A 195 6.20 -3.16 3.63
C GLY A 195 6.65 -4.41 2.86
N GLY A 196 7.96 -4.71 2.73
CA GLY A 196 8.42 -6.02 2.23
C GLY A 196 8.20 -6.29 0.73
N ASN A 197 7.64 -5.32 0.01
CA ASN A 197 7.37 -5.40 -1.43
C ASN A 197 8.57 -5.10 -2.32
N LEU A 198 9.70 -4.69 -1.74
CA LEU A 198 10.93 -4.37 -2.46
C LEU A 198 12.05 -5.28 -1.96
N VAL A 199 12.62 -6.06 -2.85
CA VAL A 199 13.77 -6.93 -2.55
C VAL A 199 14.85 -6.74 -3.61
N ARG A 200 16.12 -6.74 -3.17
CA ARG A 200 17.25 -6.66 -4.09
C ARG A 200 17.69 -8.06 -4.51
N ALA A 201 17.83 -8.29 -5.80
CA ALA A 201 18.37 -9.53 -6.38
C ALA A 201 19.58 -9.18 -7.27
N GLY A 202 20.78 -9.24 -6.70
CA GLY A 202 22.00 -8.78 -7.37
C GLY A 202 21.95 -7.29 -7.70
N ARG A 203 21.98 -6.94 -9.00
CA ARG A 203 21.89 -5.57 -9.51
C ARG A 203 20.46 -5.12 -9.84
N TYR A 204 19.46 -5.85 -9.37
CA TYR A 204 18.06 -5.57 -9.66
C TYR A 204 17.28 -5.31 -8.38
N TYR A 205 16.30 -4.43 -8.51
CA TYR A 205 15.27 -4.16 -7.53
C TYR A 205 13.96 -4.78 -8.03
N VAL A 206 13.36 -5.64 -7.23
CA VAL A 206 12.13 -6.36 -7.59
C VAL A 206 10.99 -5.87 -6.71
N LYS A 207 9.92 -5.42 -7.37
CA LYS A 207 8.68 -4.98 -6.75
C LYS A 207 7.52 -5.84 -7.22
N ARG A 208 6.55 -6.13 -6.35
CA ARG A 208 5.34 -6.91 -6.68
C ARG A 208 4.06 -6.22 -6.22
N GLY A 209 2.98 -6.43 -6.96
CA GLY A 209 1.63 -6.02 -6.58
C GLY A 209 1.16 -4.76 -7.33
N PRO A 210 0.00 -4.20 -6.97
CA PRO A 210 -0.61 -3.09 -7.69
C PRO A 210 0.23 -1.80 -7.64
N ARG A 211 1.00 -1.57 -6.56
CA ARG A 211 1.97 -0.46 -6.52
C ARG A 211 3.07 -0.62 -7.56
N ALA A 212 3.55 -1.84 -7.79
CA ALA A 212 4.54 -2.14 -8.82
C ALA A 212 3.97 -1.92 -10.24
N VAL A 213 2.71 -2.29 -10.47
CA VAL A 213 2.00 -2.00 -11.73
C VAL A 213 1.84 -0.49 -11.92
N ALA A 214 1.38 0.22 -10.89
CA ALA A 214 1.19 1.66 -10.91
C ALA A 214 2.50 2.43 -11.17
N GLU A 215 3.60 2.00 -10.55
CA GLU A 215 4.94 2.55 -10.77
C GLU A 215 5.46 2.22 -12.17
N HIS A 216 5.28 0.99 -12.66
CA HIS A 216 5.64 0.61 -14.02
C HIS A 216 4.99 1.51 -15.08
N ASP A 217 3.69 1.77 -14.94
CA ASP A 217 2.95 2.61 -15.88
C ASP A 217 3.48 4.05 -15.88
N ARG A 218 3.82 4.58 -14.70
CA ARG A 218 4.40 5.92 -14.52
C ARG A 218 5.84 6.02 -15.04
N LEU A 219 6.66 5.00 -14.80
CA LEU A 219 8.00 4.88 -15.39
C LEU A 219 7.95 4.84 -16.92
N ASN A 220 7.01 4.08 -17.50
CA ASN A 220 6.85 4.02 -18.96
C ASN A 220 6.38 5.35 -19.54
N TRP A 221 5.47 6.04 -18.87
CA TRP A 221 5.02 7.37 -19.27
C TRP A 221 6.16 8.40 -19.21
N LEU A 222 6.94 8.40 -18.11
CA LEU A 222 8.10 9.28 -17.96
C LEU A 222 9.22 9.00 -18.96
N ARG A 223 9.39 7.74 -19.42
CA ARG A 223 10.40 7.40 -20.45
C ARG A 223 10.20 8.17 -21.77
N GLY A 224 8.97 8.62 -22.05
CA GLY A 224 8.67 9.51 -23.19
C GLY A 224 9.05 10.98 -22.97
N SER A 225 9.59 11.33 -21.81
CA SER A 225 9.93 12.69 -21.39
C SER A 225 11.44 12.88 -21.20
N ALA A 226 11.86 14.09 -20.80
CA ALA A 226 13.25 14.38 -20.48
C ALA A 226 13.66 13.97 -19.04
N ILE A 227 12.72 13.40 -18.26
CA ILE A 227 12.95 13.04 -16.86
C ILE A 227 13.68 11.69 -16.79
N PRO A 228 14.89 11.63 -16.21
CA PRO A 228 15.61 10.37 -16.06
C PRO A 228 14.93 9.51 -14.99
N VAL A 229 14.71 8.24 -15.32
CA VAL A 229 14.10 7.22 -14.44
C VAL A 229 14.85 5.89 -14.58
N PRO A 230 14.72 4.95 -13.61
CA PRO A 230 15.35 3.65 -13.69
C PRO A 230 14.97 2.86 -14.94
N VAL A 231 15.90 2.02 -15.40
CA VAL A 231 15.64 1.11 -16.50
C VAL A 231 14.76 -0.03 -16.00
N VAL A 232 13.60 -0.20 -16.63
CA VAL A 232 12.75 -1.39 -16.42
C VAL A 232 13.41 -2.56 -17.14
N ALA A 233 14.03 -3.46 -16.38
CA ALA A 233 14.70 -4.65 -16.89
C ALA A 233 13.71 -5.75 -17.27
N ALA A 234 12.61 -5.88 -16.52
CA ALA A 234 11.48 -6.73 -16.85
C ALA A 234 10.20 -6.21 -16.18
N PHE A 235 9.06 -6.47 -16.81
CA PHE A 235 7.75 -6.34 -16.19
C PHE A 235 6.86 -7.47 -16.73
N ALA A 236 6.26 -8.23 -15.83
CA ALA A 236 5.35 -9.32 -16.18
C ALA A 236 4.33 -9.51 -15.07
N GLU A 237 3.06 -9.66 -15.45
CA GLU A 237 1.93 -9.75 -14.52
C GLU A 237 1.93 -8.56 -13.56
N ASP A 238 2.24 -8.78 -12.28
CA ASP A 238 2.30 -7.79 -11.20
C ASP A 238 3.72 -7.54 -10.69
N VAL A 239 4.76 -8.04 -11.38
CA VAL A 239 6.15 -7.97 -10.94
C VAL A 239 6.96 -7.00 -11.82
N LEU A 240 7.51 -5.97 -11.19
CA LEU A 240 8.40 -4.96 -11.77
C LEU A 240 9.84 -5.24 -11.36
N VAL A 241 10.75 -5.29 -12.33
CA VAL A 241 12.18 -5.42 -12.10
C VAL A 241 12.90 -4.19 -12.65
N LEU A 242 13.53 -3.43 -11.78
CA LEU A 242 14.34 -2.26 -12.12
C LEU A 242 15.83 -2.61 -12.05
N ALA A 243 16.60 -2.14 -13.02
CA ALA A 243 18.06 -2.17 -12.94
C ALA A 243 18.56 -1.11 -11.95
N ASP A 244 19.62 -1.44 -11.21
CA ASP A 244 20.40 -0.48 -10.45
C ASP A 244 20.85 0.66 -11.37
N ALA A 245 20.68 1.90 -10.91
CA ALA A 245 21.01 3.09 -11.67
C ALA A 245 22.47 3.53 -11.47
N ASP A 246 23.26 2.75 -10.72
CA ASP A 246 24.69 2.96 -10.44
C ASP A 246 24.98 4.37 -9.88
N ALA A 247 24.06 4.90 -9.06
CA ALA A 247 24.17 6.19 -8.39
C ALA A 247 23.54 6.13 -6.99
N ALA A 248 24.08 6.92 -6.06
CA ALA A 248 23.58 7.00 -4.69
C ALA A 248 22.38 7.94 -4.59
N ALA A 249 21.50 7.69 -3.61
CA ALA A 249 20.43 8.62 -3.29
C ALA A 249 21.01 9.89 -2.66
N LEU A 250 20.36 11.03 -2.86
CA LEU A 250 20.80 12.29 -2.25
C LEU A 250 20.72 12.24 -0.72
N ALA A 251 19.82 11.44 -0.14
CA ALA A 251 19.76 11.18 1.30
C ALA A 251 21.07 10.58 1.88
N GLU A 252 21.89 9.92 1.04
CA GLU A 252 23.17 9.35 1.47
C GLU A 252 24.31 10.39 1.49
N ARG A 253 24.03 11.64 1.12
CA ARG A 253 25.02 12.72 1.09
C ARG A 253 25.26 13.31 2.47
N THR A 254 26.38 14.01 2.58
CA THR A 254 26.77 14.63 3.84
C THR A 254 26.22 16.06 3.95
N THR A 255 26.07 16.55 5.18
CA THR A 255 25.66 17.94 5.44
C THR A 255 26.66 18.98 4.89
N ALA A 256 27.91 18.58 4.60
CA ALA A 256 28.88 19.43 3.91
C ALA A 256 28.45 19.76 2.46
N GLU A 257 27.58 18.94 1.87
CA GLU A 257 27.07 19.04 0.50
C GLU A 257 25.64 19.61 0.46
N ALA A 258 25.10 20.08 1.58
CA ALA A 258 23.72 20.53 1.76
C ALA A 258 23.21 21.45 0.63
N ALA A 259 23.97 22.48 0.26
CA ALA A 259 23.58 23.39 -0.80
C ALA A 259 23.50 22.72 -2.18
N ALA A 260 24.42 21.80 -2.49
CA ALA A 260 24.43 21.06 -3.75
C ALA A 260 23.27 20.05 -3.82
N VAL A 261 22.94 19.39 -2.70
CA VAL A 261 21.77 18.51 -2.57
C VAL A 261 20.49 19.31 -2.85
N GLY A 262 20.30 20.44 -2.15
CA GLY A 262 19.15 21.31 -2.37
C GLY A 262 19.05 21.81 -3.81
N GLU A 263 20.15 22.27 -4.40
CA GLU A 263 20.19 22.71 -5.80
C GLU A 263 19.79 21.59 -6.77
N ARG A 264 20.32 20.37 -6.61
CA ARG A 264 19.98 19.21 -7.46
C ARG A 264 18.50 18.86 -7.34
N MET A 265 17.96 18.80 -6.12
CA MET A 265 16.53 18.54 -5.90
C MET A 265 15.66 19.61 -6.56
N GLY A 266 16.00 20.89 -6.41
CA GLY A 266 15.22 22.00 -6.98
C GLY A 266 15.22 22.01 -8.50
N GLN A 267 16.38 21.71 -9.12
CA GLN A 267 16.49 21.54 -10.57
C GLN A 267 15.64 20.36 -11.08
N THR A 268 15.71 19.23 -10.38
CA THR A 268 15.01 18.00 -10.77
C THR A 268 13.49 18.18 -10.66
N LEU A 269 13.01 18.72 -9.54
CA LEU A 269 11.59 18.97 -9.34
C LEU A 269 11.03 19.99 -10.32
N ARG A 270 11.80 21.06 -10.61
CA ARG A 270 11.41 22.05 -11.62
C ARG A 270 11.26 21.42 -13.00
N ALA A 271 12.17 20.52 -13.39
CA ALA A 271 12.09 19.81 -14.65
C ALA A 271 10.83 18.94 -14.72
N LEU A 272 10.51 18.21 -13.65
CA LEU A 272 9.30 17.39 -13.54
C LEU A 272 8.03 18.25 -13.64
N HIS A 273 7.94 19.31 -12.83
CA HIS A 273 6.79 20.24 -12.80
C HIS A 273 6.61 21.04 -14.10
N ALA A 274 7.63 21.11 -14.95
CA ALA A 274 7.54 21.74 -16.28
C ALA A 274 6.90 20.82 -17.33
N LEU A 275 6.66 19.53 -17.03
CA LEU A 275 5.96 18.64 -17.95
C LEU A 275 4.50 19.09 -18.16
N PRO A 276 3.94 18.98 -19.38
CA PRO A 276 2.56 19.35 -19.63
C PRO A 276 1.56 18.44 -18.89
N VAL A 277 0.72 19.03 -18.05
CA VAL A 277 -0.34 18.32 -17.31
C VAL A 277 -1.34 17.63 -18.25
N THR A 278 -1.64 18.23 -19.41
CA THR A 278 -2.63 17.72 -20.37
C THR A 278 -2.31 16.34 -20.94
N GLY A 279 -1.07 15.86 -20.79
CA GLY A 279 -0.63 14.53 -21.23
C GLY A 279 -0.47 13.51 -20.10
N CYS A 280 -0.69 13.89 -18.84
CA CYS A 280 -0.55 13.00 -17.70
C CYS A 280 -1.85 12.22 -17.45
N PRO A 281 -1.86 10.87 -17.56
CA PRO A 281 -3.06 10.07 -17.35
C PRO A 281 -3.34 9.77 -15.88
N PHE A 282 -2.44 10.16 -14.97
CA PHE A 282 -2.50 9.80 -13.56
C PHE A 282 -3.08 10.97 -12.75
N ASP A 283 -4.06 10.67 -11.91
CA ASP A 283 -4.70 11.64 -11.03
C ASP A 283 -4.11 11.54 -9.62
N GLY A 284 -3.41 12.60 -9.20
CA GLY A 284 -2.83 12.74 -7.87
C GLY A 284 -3.44 13.91 -7.09
N ARG A 285 -4.60 14.42 -7.54
CA ARG A 285 -5.27 15.58 -6.96
C ARG A 285 -5.78 15.30 -5.56
N LEU A 286 -6.07 16.37 -4.86
CA LEU A 286 -6.41 16.34 -3.45
C LEU A 286 -7.64 15.48 -3.11
N ASP A 287 -8.61 15.34 -4.02
CA ASP A 287 -9.75 14.43 -3.81
C ASP A 287 -9.33 12.96 -3.73
N VAL A 288 -8.37 12.55 -4.58
CA VAL A 288 -7.85 11.18 -4.60
C VAL A 288 -7.01 10.92 -3.35
N THR A 289 -6.10 11.83 -3.02
CA THR A 289 -5.22 11.66 -1.86
C THR A 289 -5.97 11.75 -0.54
N LEU A 290 -6.94 12.66 -0.38
CA LEU A 290 -7.77 12.71 0.83
C LEU A 290 -8.67 11.48 1.00
N ALA A 291 -9.14 10.88 -0.11
CA ALA A 291 -9.90 9.63 -0.03
C ALA A 291 -9.03 8.47 0.49
N GLN A 292 -7.78 8.38 0.01
CA GLN A 292 -6.82 7.39 0.50
C GLN A 292 -6.43 7.66 1.96
N ALA A 293 -6.13 8.91 2.33
CA ALA A 293 -5.82 9.30 3.70
C ALA A 293 -6.96 8.96 4.66
N ARG A 294 -8.22 9.21 4.25
CA ARG A 294 -9.41 8.78 5.01
C ARG A 294 -9.40 7.27 5.23
N ARG A 295 -9.14 6.47 4.18
CA ARG A 295 -9.11 5.01 4.30
C ARG A 295 -8.02 4.56 5.28
N ASN A 296 -6.81 5.10 5.15
CA ASN A 296 -5.71 4.80 6.07
C ASN A 296 -6.10 5.12 7.53
N VAL A 297 -6.83 6.20 7.78
CA VAL A 297 -7.33 6.52 9.13
C VAL A 297 -8.43 5.56 9.59
N VAL A 298 -9.42 5.26 8.75
CA VAL A 298 -10.55 4.37 9.09
C VAL A 298 -10.07 2.95 9.38
N GLU A 299 -9.16 2.44 8.55
CA GLU A 299 -8.55 1.12 8.70
C GLU A 299 -7.39 1.12 9.72
N GLU A 300 -7.09 2.29 10.31
CA GLU A 300 -6.03 2.56 11.28
C GLU A 300 -4.65 2.11 10.79
N LEU A 301 -4.36 2.26 9.50
CA LEU A 301 -3.06 1.94 8.89
C LEU A 301 -2.00 3.02 9.13
N VAL A 302 -2.39 4.17 9.68
CA VAL A 302 -1.49 5.30 9.96
C VAL A 302 -0.56 5.00 11.15
N ASP A 303 0.75 5.13 10.94
CA ASP A 303 1.74 5.01 12.00
C ASP A 303 1.95 6.34 12.73
N ALA A 304 1.15 6.59 13.77
CA ALA A 304 1.26 7.80 14.58
C ALA A 304 2.60 7.95 15.33
N ALA A 305 3.42 6.90 15.40
CA ALA A 305 4.76 6.99 16.01
C ALA A 305 5.77 7.64 15.07
N ASP A 306 5.51 7.65 13.76
CA ASP A 306 6.36 8.26 12.72
C ASP A 306 6.03 9.74 12.48
N PHE A 307 5.07 10.31 13.22
CA PHE A 307 4.67 11.70 13.03
C PHE A 307 5.81 12.69 13.28
N ASP A 308 5.80 13.77 12.49
CA ASP A 308 6.71 14.90 12.67
C ASP A 308 6.64 15.38 14.14
N PRO A 309 7.76 15.86 14.71
CA PRO A 309 7.83 16.23 16.12
C PRO A 309 6.73 17.19 16.59
N ASP A 310 6.24 18.09 15.73
CA ASP A 310 5.18 19.06 16.03
C ASP A 310 3.76 18.53 15.78
N HIS A 311 3.60 17.31 15.25
CA HIS A 311 2.33 16.63 15.05
C HIS A 311 2.09 15.46 16.02
N ARG A 312 3.08 15.07 16.84
CA ARG A 312 3.01 13.89 17.76
C ARG A 312 1.86 13.90 18.77
N ASP A 313 1.32 15.08 19.11
CA ASP A 313 0.18 15.21 20.02
C ASP A 313 -1.19 15.04 19.31
N LEU A 314 -1.18 14.92 17.98
CA LEU A 314 -2.39 14.76 17.16
C LEU A 314 -2.70 13.28 16.94
N THR A 315 -3.99 12.96 16.85
CA THR A 315 -4.43 11.64 16.40
C THR A 315 -4.65 11.66 14.88
N PRO A 316 -4.53 10.51 14.17
CA PRO A 316 -4.83 10.44 12.74
C PRO A 316 -6.23 10.97 12.38
N ALA A 317 -7.23 10.72 13.24
CA ALA A 317 -8.58 11.24 13.06
C ALA A 317 -8.66 12.78 13.20
N ALA A 318 -7.91 13.37 14.13
CA ALA A 318 -7.84 14.82 14.29
C ALA A 318 -7.14 15.49 13.10
N ILE A 319 -6.06 14.88 12.60
CA ILE A 319 -5.37 15.32 11.38
C ILE A 319 -6.33 15.30 10.19
N LEU A 320 -7.05 14.19 9.97
CA LEU A 320 -8.01 14.07 8.86
C LEU A 320 -9.11 15.15 8.92
N GLU A 321 -9.66 15.42 10.10
CA GLU A 321 -10.68 16.46 10.26
C GLU A 321 -10.12 17.87 10.00
N ARG A 322 -8.88 18.11 10.44
CA ARG A 322 -8.18 19.36 10.17
C ARG A 322 -7.94 19.54 8.67
N LEU A 323 -7.45 18.51 7.97
CA LEU A 323 -7.23 18.52 6.52
C LEU A 323 -8.52 18.77 5.72
N ARG A 324 -9.67 18.29 6.22
CA ARG A 324 -10.99 18.59 5.62
C ARG A 324 -11.39 20.05 5.81
N THR A 325 -11.14 20.59 6.99
CA THR A 325 -11.53 21.97 7.36
C THR A 325 -10.62 23.01 6.70
N GLU A 326 -9.31 22.75 6.67
CA GLU A 326 -8.27 23.67 6.17
C GLU A 326 -7.93 23.42 4.69
N ARG A 327 -8.79 22.67 3.98
CA ARG A 327 -8.59 22.30 2.57
C ARG A 327 -8.31 23.54 1.70
N PRO A 328 -7.21 23.57 0.91
CA PRO A 328 -6.95 24.66 -0.01
C PRO A 328 -8.05 24.82 -1.07
N ASP A 329 -8.48 26.06 -1.31
CA ASP A 329 -9.54 26.38 -2.29
C ASP A 329 -9.15 26.09 -3.75
N ARG A 330 -7.85 26.07 -4.06
CA ARG A 330 -7.32 25.94 -5.42
C ARG A 330 -6.05 25.12 -5.45
N GLU A 331 -5.96 24.24 -6.43
CA GLU A 331 -4.75 23.49 -6.76
C GLU A 331 -3.96 24.21 -7.88
N ASP A 332 -2.67 24.45 -7.66
CA ASP A 332 -1.73 24.90 -8.70
C ASP A 332 -1.10 23.66 -9.34
N THR A 333 -1.85 23.12 -10.29
CA THR A 333 -1.64 21.77 -10.80
C THR A 333 -0.41 21.63 -11.69
N VAL A 334 0.42 20.64 -11.38
CA VAL A 334 1.61 20.19 -12.11
C VAL A 334 1.60 18.65 -12.20
N VAL A 335 2.55 18.08 -12.95
CA VAL A 335 2.89 16.66 -12.82
C VAL A 335 3.76 16.53 -11.58
N ALA A 336 3.19 16.05 -10.48
CA ALA A 336 3.87 15.90 -9.21
C ALA A 336 4.35 14.45 -9.01
N HIS A 337 5.49 14.26 -8.36
CA HIS A 337 6.04 12.98 -7.95
C HIS A 337 5.15 12.26 -6.93
N GLY A 338 4.64 13.02 -5.96
CA GLY A 338 3.75 12.56 -4.89
C GLY A 338 4.43 11.98 -3.66
N ASP A 339 5.77 11.97 -3.63
CA ASP A 339 6.65 11.54 -2.53
C ASP A 339 8.09 12.06 -2.78
N PHE A 340 8.24 13.38 -2.97
CA PHE A 340 9.50 13.95 -3.45
C PHE A 340 10.47 14.26 -2.29
N THR A 341 11.31 13.28 -1.95
CA THR A 341 12.28 13.34 -0.84
C THR A 341 13.73 13.18 -1.35
N PRO A 342 14.76 13.52 -0.55
CA PRO A 342 16.16 13.24 -0.90
C PRO A 342 16.45 11.75 -1.15
N GLY A 343 15.66 10.84 -0.56
CA GLY A 343 15.77 9.40 -0.78
C GLY A 343 15.34 8.96 -2.17
N ASN A 344 14.43 9.71 -2.79
CA ASN A 344 13.83 9.37 -4.09
C ASN A 344 14.49 10.05 -5.29
N VAL A 345 15.60 10.77 -5.06
CA VAL A 345 16.39 11.43 -6.10
C VAL A 345 17.83 10.95 -6.03
N LEU A 346 18.35 10.44 -7.15
CA LEU A 346 19.76 10.06 -7.25
C LEU A 346 20.64 11.24 -7.69
N ASP A 347 21.94 11.18 -7.43
CA ASP A 347 22.90 12.25 -7.79
C ASP A 347 22.88 12.66 -9.27
N ASN A 348 22.65 11.68 -10.14
CA ASN A 348 22.56 11.85 -11.58
C ASN A 348 21.19 12.39 -12.04
N GLY A 349 20.29 12.69 -11.10
CA GLY A 349 18.95 13.24 -11.32
C GLY A 349 17.86 12.19 -11.53
N VAL A 350 18.19 10.90 -11.55
CA VAL A 350 17.21 9.82 -11.70
C VAL A 350 16.19 9.86 -10.56
N LEU A 351 14.90 9.83 -10.92
CA LEU A 351 13.78 9.75 -9.98
C LEU A 351 13.40 8.30 -9.69
N LEU A 352 13.39 7.93 -8.41
CA LEU A 352 12.94 6.63 -7.91
C LEU A 352 11.49 6.71 -7.41
N ASP A 353 10.89 5.56 -7.12
CA ASP A 353 9.62 5.46 -6.37
C ASP A 353 8.48 6.35 -6.89
N VAL A 354 8.38 6.46 -8.21
CA VAL A 354 7.38 7.28 -8.90
C VAL A 354 5.97 6.68 -8.84
N GLY A 355 5.67 5.71 -7.98
CA GLY A 355 4.37 5.03 -7.90
C GLY A 355 3.19 5.95 -7.59
N ALA A 356 3.46 7.06 -6.89
CA ALA A 356 2.47 8.06 -6.50
C ALA A 356 2.31 9.22 -7.52
N LEU A 357 3.07 9.21 -8.62
CA LEU A 357 3.13 10.32 -9.57
C LEU A 357 1.76 10.60 -10.17
N GLY A 358 1.43 11.89 -10.30
CA GLY A 358 0.20 12.30 -10.94
C GLY A 358 -0.01 13.79 -10.97
N THR A 359 -1.06 14.17 -11.65
CA THR A 359 -1.54 15.54 -11.72
C THR A 359 -1.97 15.98 -10.32
N ALA A 360 -1.27 16.93 -9.70
CA ALA A 360 -1.53 17.39 -8.32
C ALA A 360 -1.05 18.83 -8.12
N ASP A 361 -1.43 19.46 -7.01
CA ASP A 361 -0.82 20.74 -6.62
C ASP A 361 0.69 20.57 -6.39
N ARG A 362 1.51 21.50 -6.92
CA ARG A 362 2.98 21.49 -6.74
C ARG A 362 3.43 21.41 -5.29
N TYR A 363 2.64 21.91 -4.35
CA TYR A 363 2.97 21.91 -2.93
C TYR A 363 2.94 20.51 -2.32
N ARG A 364 2.33 19.52 -2.99
CA ARG A 364 2.45 18.12 -2.63
C ARG A 364 3.90 17.64 -2.60
N ASP A 365 4.73 18.10 -3.55
CA ASP A 365 6.15 17.76 -3.59
C ASP A 365 7.01 18.76 -2.81
N LEU A 366 6.70 20.06 -2.90
CA LEU A 366 7.50 21.10 -2.24
C LEU A 366 7.49 20.94 -0.71
N ALA A 367 6.38 20.50 -0.12
CA ALA A 367 6.28 20.32 1.32
C ALA A 367 7.22 19.22 1.83
N LEU A 368 7.24 18.07 1.16
CA LEU A 368 8.10 16.93 1.53
C LEU A 368 9.57 17.24 1.28
N ALA A 369 9.86 17.90 0.16
CA ALA A 369 11.21 18.35 -0.14
C ALA A 369 11.74 19.32 0.93
N GLU A 370 10.93 20.29 1.35
CA GLU A 370 11.32 21.25 2.39
C GLU A 370 11.50 20.57 3.75
N ARG A 371 10.57 19.70 4.15
CA ARG A 371 10.62 18.96 5.41
C ARG A 371 11.94 18.18 5.52
N ASP A 372 12.19 17.27 4.59
CA ASP A 372 13.34 16.37 4.67
C ASP A 372 14.66 17.11 4.46
N LEU A 373 14.71 18.11 3.57
CA LEU A 373 15.93 18.94 3.43
C LEU A 373 16.23 19.74 4.69
N ALA A 374 15.21 20.24 5.39
CA ALA A 374 15.39 20.98 6.63
C ALA A 374 15.90 20.06 7.74
N GLU A 375 15.36 18.84 7.83
CA GLU A 375 15.75 17.84 8.82
C GLU A 375 17.17 17.29 8.57
N ASP A 376 17.46 16.83 7.36
CA ASP A 376 18.70 16.11 7.05
C ASP A 376 19.89 17.03 6.77
N PHE A 377 19.65 18.18 6.14
CA PHE A 377 20.70 19.04 5.58
C PHE A 377 20.66 20.50 6.08
N GLY A 378 19.57 20.89 6.74
CA GLY A 378 19.39 22.22 7.33
C GLY A 378 19.06 23.34 6.32
N PRO A 379 19.00 24.59 6.80
CA PRO A 379 18.41 25.71 6.06
C PRO A 379 19.17 26.11 4.78
N ALA A 380 20.46 25.78 4.69
CA ALA A 380 21.25 26.04 3.49
C ALA A 380 20.75 25.24 2.29
N ALA A 381 20.35 23.97 2.50
CA ALA A 381 19.79 23.12 1.47
C ALA A 381 18.42 23.61 1.02
N VAL A 382 17.53 23.93 1.97
CA VAL A 382 16.20 24.50 1.68
C VAL A 382 16.29 25.78 0.86
N THR A 383 17.23 26.67 1.22
CA THR A 383 17.45 27.93 0.48
C THR A 383 17.92 27.64 -0.96
N ALA A 384 18.87 26.73 -1.14
CA ALA A 384 19.35 26.34 -2.46
C ALA A 384 18.24 25.68 -3.30
N PHE A 385 17.42 24.84 -2.68
CA PHE A 385 16.27 24.16 -3.30
C PHE A 385 15.25 25.14 -3.89
N PHE A 386 14.71 26.05 -3.08
CA PHE A 386 13.72 27.02 -3.58
C PHE A 386 14.31 27.99 -4.60
N THR A 387 15.60 28.34 -4.47
CA THR A 387 16.32 29.16 -5.45
C THR A 387 16.41 28.44 -6.80
N ALA A 388 16.83 27.18 -6.81
CA ALA A 388 16.96 26.37 -8.02
C ALA A 388 15.60 26.04 -8.66
N TYR A 389 14.60 25.73 -7.83
CA TYR A 389 13.22 25.52 -8.25
C TYR A 389 12.62 26.80 -8.87
N GLY A 390 13.02 27.97 -8.38
CA GLY A 390 12.60 29.27 -8.90
C GLY A 390 11.35 29.84 -8.22
N LEU A 391 11.12 29.48 -6.95
CA LEU A 391 10.00 29.99 -6.15
C LEU A 391 10.54 30.82 -4.98
N THR A 392 10.47 32.15 -5.10
CA THR A 392 11.07 33.08 -4.13
C THR A 392 10.19 33.35 -2.90
N ALA A 393 8.89 33.05 -2.98
CA ALA A 393 7.94 33.24 -1.89
C ALA A 393 6.98 32.04 -1.82
N PRO A 394 7.39 30.94 -1.17
CA PRO A 394 6.53 29.78 -0.97
C PRO A 394 5.31 30.10 -0.09
N ASP A 395 4.16 29.57 -0.47
CA ASP A 395 2.92 29.62 0.31
C ASP A 395 3.05 28.68 1.52
N ARG A 396 3.25 29.28 2.69
CA ARG A 396 3.46 28.54 3.94
C ARG A 396 2.25 27.72 4.36
N ALA A 397 1.03 28.23 4.12
CA ALA A 397 -0.18 27.50 4.48
C ALA A 397 -0.31 26.21 3.65
N LYS A 398 0.06 26.24 2.37
CA LYS A 398 0.08 25.03 1.54
C LYS A 398 1.19 24.06 1.92
N LEU A 399 2.38 24.56 2.24
CA LEU A 399 3.48 23.70 2.73
C LEU A 399 3.07 22.96 4.01
N ASP A 400 2.52 23.67 4.98
CA ASP A 400 2.03 23.09 6.23
C ASP A 400 0.90 22.09 5.97
N TYR A 401 -0.03 22.40 5.07
CA TYR A 401 -1.14 21.52 4.71
C TYR A 401 -0.67 20.20 4.10
N TYR A 402 0.23 20.25 3.12
CA TYR A 402 0.70 19.03 2.45
C TYR A 402 1.67 18.22 3.31
N ARG A 403 2.43 18.86 4.21
CA ARG A 403 3.19 18.15 5.24
C ARG A 403 2.28 17.42 6.21
N LEU A 404 1.22 18.08 6.67
CA LEU A 404 0.20 17.47 7.53
C LEU A 404 -0.56 16.32 6.83
N LEU A 405 -0.75 16.42 5.50
CA LEU A 405 -1.40 15.36 4.72
C LEU A 405 -0.56 14.09 4.66
N ASP A 406 0.76 14.24 4.55
CA ASP A 406 1.71 13.13 4.45
C ASP A 406 1.73 12.25 5.69
N GLU A 407 1.43 12.82 6.86
CA GLU A 407 1.27 12.08 8.12
C GLU A 407 0.21 10.96 8.04
N LEU A 408 -0.68 10.98 7.06
CA LEU A 408 -1.72 9.96 6.90
C LEU A 408 -1.34 8.83 5.92
N PHE A 409 -0.07 8.73 5.52
CA PHE A 409 0.48 7.72 4.60
C PHE A 409 1.66 6.98 5.21
#